data_AF-A0A1X7UA90-F1
#
_entry.id   AF-A0A1X7UA90-F1
#
_cell.length_a   1.000
_cell.length_b   1.000
_cell.length_c   1.000
_cell.angle_alpha   90.00
_cell.angle_beta   90.00
_cell.angle_gamma   90.00
#
_symmetry.space_group_name_H-M   'P 1'
#
loop_
_entity.id
_entity.type
_entity.pdbx_description
1 polymer ?
#
loop_
_entity_poly.entity_id
_entity_poly.type
_entity_poly.pdbx_seq_one_letter_code
_entity_poly.pdbx_strand_id
1 'polypeptide(L)'
;MAVSLSNHCVFRTIGCASISRTSYFRHQKTFLNPAIFQIWDMNQQSYFAQLAQEGKPLVLGGDGRADSPGHFAKFGSYSLVELNHNIVLDICLVQSNEVSSSNHMELEGLKRAVAKIHNNNMVIQSLITKRHQQIIKWLRDMHPTIEHFYDVWHSERCQEETQGSS
;
A
#
# COMPACT_ATOMS: atom_id res chain seq x y z
N MET A 1 -43.08 0.48 -1.76
CA MET A 1 -42.67 0.64 -3.17
C MET A 1 -41.36 1.42 -3.21
N ALA A 2 -40.30 0.81 -3.71
CA ALA A 2 -39.08 1.51 -4.11
C ALA A 2 -38.63 0.87 -5.42
N VAL A 3 -38.88 1.57 -6.53
CA VAL A 3 -38.42 1.21 -7.87
C VAL A 3 -37.01 1.80 -8.00
N SER A 4 -36.02 0.97 -8.36
CA SER A 4 -34.70 1.44 -8.80
C SER A 4 -34.29 0.69 -10.06
N LEU A 5 -33.87 1.48 -11.04
CA LEU A 5 -33.77 1.18 -12.46
C LEU A 5 -32.61 0.23 -12.81
N SER A 6 -32.94 -0.70 -13.71
CA SER A 6 -32.13 -1.15 -14.87
C SER A 6 -30.68 -1.59 -14.62
N ASN A 7 -30.45 -2.89 -14.42
CA ASN A 7 -29.17 -3.53 -14.81
C ASN A 7 -29.23 -5.07 -14.97
N HIS A 8 -30.37 -5.68 -15.31
CA HIS A 8 -30.47 -7.13 -15.55
C HIS A 8 -31.45 -7.51 -16.67
N CYS A 9 -31.40 -6.81 -17.82
CA CYS A 9 -32.27 -7.19 -18.94
C CYS A 9 -31.71 -8.39 -19.73
N VAL A 10 -30.41 -8.41 -20.04
CA VAL A 10 -29.81 -9.45 -20.90
C VAL A 10 -29.80 -10.82 -20.23
N PHE A 11 -29.19 -10.95 -19.04
CA PHE A 11 -29.06 -12.24 -18.35
C PHE A 11 -30.41 -12.88 -18.02
N ARG A 12 -31.41 -12.08 -17.65
CA ARG A 12 -32.77 -12.55 -17.39
C ARG A 12 -33.47 -13.04 -18.65
N THR A 13 -33.23 -12.39 -19.79
CA THR A 13 -33.80 -12.77 -21.09
C THR A 13 -33.23 -14.08 -21.61
N ILE A 14 -31.95 -14.37 -21.37
CA ILE A 14 -31.31 -15.64 -21.74
C ILE A 14 -31.48 -16.76 -20.68
N GLY A 15 -32.31 -16.55 -19.65
CA GLY A 15 -32.54 -17.53 -18.59
C GLY A 15 -31.33 -17.78 -17.67
N CYS A 16 -30.33 -16.90 -17.68
CA CYS A 16 -29.12 -17.03 -16.87
C CYS A 16 -29.33 -16.41 -15.49
N ALA A 17 -29.11 -17.22 -14.44
CA ALA A 17 -29.13 -16.73 -13.06
C ALA A 17 -28.01 -15.71 -12.85
N SER A 18 -28.34 -14.55 -12.27
CA SER A 18 -27.38 -13.48 -12.02
C SER A 18 -27.51 -12.94 -10.61
N ILE A 19 -26.38 -12.64 -9.97
CA ILE A 19 -26.33 -11.98 -8.67
C ILE A 19 -26.44 -10.47 -8.91
N SER A 20 -27.33 -9.80 -8.18
CA SER A 20 -27.44 -8.34 -8.28
C SER A 20 -26.20 -7.65 -7.70
N ARG A 21 -25.86 -6.47 -8.23
CA ARG A 21 -24.74 -5.64 -7.74
C ARG A 21 -24.79 -5.47 -6.21
N THR A 22 -25.97 -5.17 -5.66
CA THR A 22 -26.18 -5.02 -4.21
C THR A 22 -25.89 -6.31 -3.46
N SER A 23 -26.37 -7.45 -3.97
CA SER A 23 -26.12 -8.75 -3.35
C SER A 23 -24.65 -9.11 -3.42
N TYR A 24 -23.98 -8.84 -4.54
CA TYR A 24 -22.54 -9.06 -4.72
C TYR A 24 -21.72 -8.30 -3.66
N PHE A 25 -21.90 -6.99 -3.54
CA PHE A 25 -21.17 -6.19 -2.55
C PHE A 25 -21.53 -6.55 -1.11
N ARG A 26 -22.78 -6.96 -0.84
CA ARG A 26 -23.17 -7.47 0.47
C ARG A 26 -22.41 -8.76 0.80
N HIS A 27 -22.35 -9.73 -0.11
CA HIS A 27 -21.58 -10.96 0.11
C HIS A 27 -20.09 -10.67 0.31
N GLN A 28 -19.51 -9.75 -0.48
CA GLN A 28 -18.12 -9.36 -0.30
C GLN A 28 -17.87 -8.77 1.09
N LYS A 29 -18.70 -7.83 1.53
CA LYS A 29 -18.58 -7.18 2.84
C LYS A 29 -18.79 -8.16 3.99
N THR A 30 -19.73 -9.09 3.87
CA THR A 30 -20.12 -9.99 4.96
C THR A 30 -19.21 -11.22 5.08
N PHE A 31 -18.71 -11.75 3.97
CA PHE A 31 -17.99 -13.04 3.97
C PHE A 31 -16.58 -12.93 3.42
N LEU A 32 -16.43 -12.37 2.21
CA LEU A 32 -15.14 -12.39 1.51
C LEU A 32 -14.08 -11.52 2.20
N ASN A 33 -14.40 -10.25 2.46
CA ASN A 33 -13.44 -9.32 3.04
C ASN A 33 -13.00 -9.75 4.44
N PRO A 34 -13.92 -10.13 5.37
CA PRO A 34 -13.51 -10.64 6.68
C PRO A 34 -12.60 -11.87 6.59
N ALA A 35 -12.90 -12.82 5.69
CA ALA A 35 -12.07 -14.01 5.52
C ALA A 35 -10.65 -13.67 5.01
N ILE A 36 -10.55 -12.75 4.03
CA ILE A 36 -9.25 -12.26 3.54
C ILE A 36 -8.48 -11.56 4.66
N PHE A 37 -9.12 -10.66 5.41
CA PHE A 37 -8.47 -9.94 6.51
C PHE A 37 -8.02 -10.88 7.62
N GLN A 38 -8.80 -11.90 7.94
CA GLN A 38 -8.41 -12.89 8.94
C GLN A 38 -7.16 -13.67 8.51
N ILE A 39 -7.13 -14.18 7.28
CA ILE A 39 -5.96 -14.92 6.76
C ILE A 39 -4.74 -14.01 6.66
N TRP A 40 -4.93 -12.77 6.20
CA TRP A 40 -3.87 -11.77 6.13
C TRP A 40 -3.28 -11.48 7.51
N ASP A 41 -4.13 -11.20 8.50
CA ASP A 41 -3.73 -10.89 9.87
C ASP A 41 -2.98 -12.08 10.51
N MET A 42 -3.48 -13.30 10.34
CA MET A 42 -2.81 -14.51 10.81
C MET A 42 -1.39 -14.64 10.22
N ASN A 43 -1.25 -14.46 8.90
CA ASN A 43 0.05 -14.56 8.23
C ASN A 43 0.98 -13.42 8.65
N GLN A 44 0.47 -12.19 8.70
CA GLN A 44 1.23 -11.01 9.08
C GLN A 44 1.76 -11.13 10.52
N GLN A 45 0.94 -11.60 11.47
CA GLN A 45 1.37 -11.86 12.85
C GLN A 45 2.42 -12.97 12.91
N SER A 46 2.27 -14.04 12.10
CA SER A 46 3.28 -15.10 12.02
C SER A 46 4.63 -14.57 11.55
N TYR A 47 4.66 -13.67 10.55
CA TYR A 47 5.89 -13.04 10.08
C TYR A 47 6.52 -12.15 11.15
N PHE A 48 5.72 -11.35 11.86
CA PHE A 48 6.23 -10.53 12.96
C PHE A 48 6.80 -11.39 14.09
N ALA A 49 6.14 -12.48 14.45
CA ALA A 49 6.63 -13.41 15.48
C ALA A 49 7.97 -14.05 15.07
N GLN A 50 8.08 -14.49 13.81
CA GLN A 50 9.32 -15.05 13.27
C GLN A 50 10.47 -14.04 13.32
N LEU A 51 10.26 -12.83 12.79
CA LEU A 51 11.30 -11.81 12.76
C LEU A 51 11.67 -11.31 14.16
N ALA A 52 10.70 -11.21 15.07
CA ALA A 52 10.96 -10.86 16.47
C ALA A 52 11.82 -11.92 17.16
N GLN A 53 11.62 -13.21 16.84
CA GLN A 53 12.46 -14.29 17.36
C GLN A 53 13.91 -14.19 16.86
N GLU A 54 14.12 -13.75 15.62
CA GLU A 54 15.47 -13.52 15.09
C GLU A 54 16.18 -12.34 15.75
N GLY A 55 15.43 -11.34 16.23
CA GLY A 55 15.96 -10.18 16.95
C GLY A 55 16.91 -9.31 16.13
N LYS A 56 16.88 -9.44 14.80
CA LYS A 56 17.73 -8.68 13.88
C LYS A 56 17.04 -7.38 13.46
N PRO A 57 17.80 -6.28 13.32
CA PRO A 57 17.29 -5.08 12.67
C PRO A 57 16.82 -5.37 11.24
N LEU A 58 15.72 -4.72 10.84
CA LEU A 58 15.08 -4.96 9.55
C LEU A 58 15.71 -4.12 8.43
N VAL A 59 15.80 -4.73 7.25
CA VAL A 59 16.11 -4.05 6.00
C VAL A 59 14.84 -4.00 5.17
N LEU A 60 14.30 -2.81 4.97
CA LEU A 60 12.95 -2.62 4.43
C LEU A 60 12.97 -1.94 3.06
N GLY A 61 12.17 -2.43 2.13
CA GLY A 61 11.86 -1.78 0.87
C GLY A 61 10.42 -1.26 0.89
N GLY A 62 10.20 -0.03 0.45
CA GLY A 62 8.89 0.58 0.46
C GLY A 62 8.55 1.28 -0.86
N ASP A 63 7.35 1.01 -1.36
CA ASP A 63 6.85 1.67 -2.58
C ASP A 63 5.36 2.04 -2.51
N GLY A 64 5.04 3.23 -3.05
CA GLY A 64 3.69 3.74 -3.20
C GLY A 64 3.14 3.57 -4.61
N ARG A 65 1.84 3.25 -4.69
CA ARG A 65 1.06 3.23 -5.93
C ARG A 65 -0.26 3.97 -5.73
N ALA A 66 -0.61 4.84 -6.67
CA ALA A 66 -1.93 5.49 -6.71
C ALA A 66 -2.80 4.87 -7.83
N ASP A 67 -4.12 4.94 -7.65
CA ASP A 67 -5.10 4.48 -8.65
C ASP A 67 -5.13 5.35 -9.91
N SER A 68 -4.74 6.63 -9.82
CA SER A 68 -4.59 7.54 -10.96
C SER A 68 -3.46 8.55 -10.73
N PRO A 69 -2.84 9.11 -11.79
CA PRO A 69 -1.85 10.16 -11.66
C PRO A 69 -2.46 11.49 -11.15
N GLY A 70 -1.68 12.27 -10.41
CA GLY A 70 -2.01 13.64 -10.05
C GLY A 70 -3.03 13.79 -8.91
N HIS A 71 -3.78 14.89 -8.92
CA HIS A 71 -4.67 15.31 -7.82
C HIS A 71 -6.00 14.56 -7.74
N PHE A 72 -6.32 13.72 -8.73
CA PHE A 72 -7.61 13.01 -8.81
C PHE A 72 -7.57 11.60 -8.23
N ALA A 73 -6.42 11.16 -7.71
CA ALA A 73 -6.30 9.86 -7.09
C ALA A 73 -7.26 9.71 -5.92
N LYS A 74 -8.05 8.63 -5.90
CA LYS A 74 -9.00 8.36 -4.83
C LYS A 74 -8.37 7.49 -3.76
N PHE A 75 -7.54 6.54 -4.17
CA PHE A 75 -6.86 5.59 -3.29
C PHE A 75 -5.38 5.48 -3.65
N GLY A 76 -4.54 5.45 -2.62
CA GLY A 76 -3.14 5.10 -2.69
C GLY A 76 -2.87 3.88 -1.81
N SER A 77 -2.04 2.95 -2.30
CA SER A 77 -1.53 1.83 -1.52
C SER A 77 -0.03 1.98 -1.34
N TYR A 78 0.47 1.75 -0.12
CA TYR A 78 1.89 1.68 0.18
C TYR A 78 2.24 0.27 0.62
N SER A 79 3.19 -0.36 -0.06
CA SER A 79 3.66 -1.71 0.27
C SER A 79 5.02 -1.63 0.94
N LEU A 80 5.16 -2.30 2.08
CA LEU A 80 6.41 -2.40 2.84
C LEU A 80 6.86 -3.87 2.86
N VAL A 81 8.10 -4.11 2.44
CA VAL A 81 8.68 -5.45 2.24
C VAL A 81 9.94 -5.57 3.09
N GLU A 82 10.10 -6.69 3.79
CA GLU A 82 11.38 -7.06 4.41
C GLU A 82 12.24 -7.78 3.37
N LEU A 83 13.41 -7.22 3.09
CA LEU A 83 14.22 -7.58 1.92
C LEU A 83 15.07 -8.83 2.15
N ASN A 84 15.43 -9.19 3.38
CA ASN A 84 16.24 -10.38 3.63
C ASN A 84 15.43 -11.67 3.40
N HIS A 85 14.14 -11.64 3.73
CA HIS A 85 13.22 -12.78 3.61
C HIS A 85 12.29 -12.67 2.40
N ASN A 86 12.28 -11.53 1.70
CA ASN A 86 11.40 -11.23 0.58
C ASN A 86 9.91 -11.37 0.94
N ILE A 87 9.53 -10.88 2.12
CA ILE A 87 8.16 -10.95 2.63
C ILE A 87 7.51 -9.58 2.64
N VAL A 88 6.25 -9.51 2.21
CA VAL A 88 5.45 -8.30 2.32
C VAL A 88 4.99 -8.18 3.77
N LEU A 89 5.54 -7.22 4.50
CA LEU A 89 5.21 -6.99 5.90
C LEU A 89 3.90 -6.27 6.06
N ASP A 90 3.61 -5.26 5.23
CA ASP A 90 2.38 -4.50 5.34
C ASP A 90 1.97 -3.87 4.00
N ILE A 91 0.65 -3.75 3.81
CA ILE A 91 0.06 -3.01 2.69
C ILE A 91 -0.92 -2.00 3.30
N CYS A 92 -0.55 -0.73 3.27
CA CYS A 92 -1.35 0.37 3.79
C CYS A 92 -2.20 0.99 2.68
N LEU A 93 -3.52 0.96 2.81
CA LEU A 93 -4.42 1.72 1.95
C LEU A 93 -4.69 3.10 2.57
N VAL A 94 -4.57 4.14 1.77
CA VAL A 94 -4.84 5.54 2.13
C VAL A 94 -5.83 6.10 1.13
N GLN A 95 -6.91 6.72 1.62
CA GLN A 95 -7.88 7.39 0.77
C GLN A 95 -7.59 8.90 0.72
N SER A 96 -7.80 9.53 -0.44
CA SER A 96 -7.50 10.95 -0.66
C SER A 96 -8.38 11.95 0.09
N ASN A 97 -9.39 11.51 0.84
CA ASN A 97 -10.07 12.39 1.80
C ASN A 97 -9.32 12.48 3.14
N GLU A 98 -8.35 11.61 3.38
CA GLU A 98 -7.50 11.63 4.57
C GLU A 98 -6.29 12.56 4.37
N VAL A 99 -5.94 12.87 3.12
CA VAL A 99 -4.73 13.62 2.75
C VAL A 99 -4.94 14.51 1.52
N SER A 100 -4.07 15.48 1.29
CA SER A 100 -4.26 16.51 0.26
C SER A 100 -3.85 16.11 -1.17
N SER A 101 -3.02 15.09 -1.36
CA SER A 101 -2.62 14.62 -2.71
C SER A 101 -2.07 13.19 -2.72
N SER A 102 -1.85 12.64 -3.92
CA SER A 102 -1.24 11.32 -4.12
C SER A 102 0.16 11.19 -3.52
N ASN A 103 0.98 12.23 -3.62
CA ASN A 103 2.28 12.27 -2.93
C ASN A 103 2.13 12.19 -1.40
N HIS A 104 1.12 12.85 -0.84
CA HIS A 104 0.83 12.74 0.59
C HIS A 104 0.26 11.37 0.97
N MET A 105 -0.46 10.69 0.06
CA MET A 105 -0.92 9.30 0.29
C MET A 105 0.26 8.35 0.44
N GLU A 106 1.30 8.50 -0.39
CA GLU A 106 2.52 7.70 -0.28
C GLU A 106 3.23 7.93 1.05
N LEU A 107 3.42 9.21 1.44
CA LEU A 107 4.04 9.55 2.72
C LEU A 107 3.24 9.02 3.92
N GLU A 108 1.91 9.20 3.92
CA GLU A 108 1.07 8.69 5.01
C GLU A 108 1.04 7.17 5.06
N GLY A 109 1.09 6.50 3.90
CA GLY A 109 1.23 5.04 3.83
C GLY A 109 2.52 4.57 4.49
N LEU A 110 3.65 5.22 4.19
CA LEU A 110 4.93 4.91 4.83
C LEU A 110 4.88 5.15 6.34
N LYS A 111 4.34 6.28 6.79
CA LYS A 111 4.23 6.60 8.23
C LYS A 111 3.44 5.53 8.99
N ARG A 112 2.30 5.09 8.43
CA ARG A 112 1.47 4.03 9.03
C ARG A 112 2.23 2.71 9.11
N ALA A 113 2.93 2.36 8.03
CA ALA A 113 3.71 1.13 7.97
C ALA A 113 4.86 1.16 9.00
N VAL A 114 5.64 2.25 9.07
CA VAL A 114 6.72 2.42 10.06
C VAL A 114 6.18 2.40 11.50
N ALA A 115 5.06 3.08 11.77
CA ALA A 115 4.42 3.02 13.07
C ALA A 115 4.01 1.60 13.45
N LYS A 116 3.52 0.80 12.49
CA LYS A 116 3.19 -0.61 12.72
C LYS A 116 4.42 -1.43 13.10
N ILE A 117 5.57 -1.22 12.45
CA ILE A 117 6.83 -1.89 12.80
C ILE A 117 7.25 -1.54 14.24
N HIS A 118 7.21 -0.26 14.59
CA HIS A 118 7.54 0.18 15.95
C HIS A 118 6.57 -0.36 17.01
N ASN A 119 5.28 -0.42 16.72
CA ASN A 119 4.27 -1.00 17.62
C ASN A 119 4.49 -2.50 17.86
N ASN A 120 5.17 -3.20 16.94
CA ASN A 120 5.60 -4.59 17.12
C ASN A 120 7.00 -4.71 17.76
N ASN A 121 7.54 -3.62 18.33
CA ASN A 121 8.86 -3.54 18.98
C ASN A 121 10.03 -3.96 18.09
N MET A 122 9.91 -3.73 16.78
CA MET A 122 10.95 -4.05 15.82
C MET A 122 11.77 -2.81 15.46
N VAL A 123 13.04 -3.03 15.14
CA VAL A 123 14.00 -1.98 14.80
C VAL A 123 14.23 -1.99 13.29
N ILE A 124 14.17 -0.81 12.67
CA ILE A 124 14.50 -0.62 11.26
C ILE A 124 15.94 -0.15 11.18
N GLN A 125 16.79 -0.91 10.47
CA GLN A 125 18.17 -0.50 10.19
C GLN A 125 18.21 0.38 8.95
N SER A 126 17.68 -0.13 7.85
CA SER A 126 17.76 0.52 6.55
C SER A 126 16.41 0.52 5.85
N LEU A 127 16.13 1.61 5.14
CA LEU A 127 14.91 1.77 4.36
C LEU A 127 15.25 2.18 2.92
N ILE A 128 14.79 1.41 1.95
CA ILE A 128 14.96 1.64 0.52
C ILE A 128 13.65 2.20 -0.02
N THR A 129 13.64 3.41 -0.58
CA THR A 129 12.45 4.00 -1.23
C THR A 129 12.79 4.70 -2.54
N LYS A 130 11.76 5.09 -3.30
CA LYS A 130 11.88 6.07 -4.39
C LYS A 130 12.39 7.42 -3.89
N ARG A 131 12.87 8.25 -4.83
CA ARG A 131 13.32 9.64 -4.61
C ARG A 131 12.14 10.60 -4.38
N HIS A 132 11.32 10.34 -3.38
CA HIS A 132 10.22 11.22 -3.01
C HIS A 132 10.66 12.24 -1.95
N GLN A 133 10.68 13.53 -2.31
CA GLN A 133 11.23 14.61 -1.47
C GLN A 133 10.60 14.69 -0.08
N GLN A 134 9.29 14.42 0.05
CA GLN A 134 8.62 14.48 1.34
C GLN A 134 9.04 13.33 2.26
N ILE A 135 9.25 12.12 1.71
CA ILE A 135 9.76 10.97 2.47
C ILE A 135 11.17 11.26 2.97
N ILE A 136 12.05 11.78 2.10
CA ILE A 136 13.44 12.11 2.45
C ILE A 136 13.47 13.12 3.60
N LYS A 137 12.65 14.18 3.50
CA LYS A 137 12.54 15.19 4.56
C LYS A 137 12.04 14.57 5.87
N TRP A 138 10.97 13.78 5.79
CA TRP A 138 10.39 13.15 6.97
C TRP A 138 11.34 12.18 7.67
N LEU A 139 12.10 11.36 6.93
CA LEU A 139 13.10 10.45 7.50
C LEU A 139 14.22 11.23 8.19
N ARG A 140 14.71 12.31 7.57
CA ARG A 140 15.74 13.17 8.16
C ARG A 140 15.29 13.80 9.47
N ASP A 141 14.05 14.28 9.51
CA ASP A 141 13.53 15.05 10.66
C ASP A 141 13.10 14.13 11.82
N MET A 142 12.48 12.97 11.50
CA MET A 142 11.84 12.11 12.51
C MET A 142 12.59 10.81 12.82
N HIS A 143 13.40 10.30 11.88
CA HIS A 143 14.08 9.01 12.00
C HIS A 143 15.54 9.08 11.53
N PRO A 144 16.38 9.95 12.11
CA PRO A 144 17.75 10.20 11.64
C PRO A 144 18.68 8.97 11.78
N THR A 145 18.29 7.97 12.57
CA THR A 145 19.05 6.74 12.77
C THR A 145 18.81 5.68 11.69
N ILE A 146 17.75 5.83 10.87
CA ILE A 146 17.45 4.90 9.78
C ILE A 146 18.34 5.22 8.58
N GLU A 147 19.09 4.24 8.10
CA GLU A 147 19.89 4.37 6.88
C GLU A 147 18.98 4.39 5.65
N HIS A 148 18.86 5.53 4.98
CA HIS A 148 18.01 5.68 3.81
C HIS A 148 18.78 5.44 2.52
N PHE A 149 18.27 4.54 1.69
CA PHE A 149 18.79 4.23 0.37
C PHE A 149 17.74 4.50 -0.72
N TYR A 150 18.21 4.76 -1.94
CA TYR A 150 17.34 4.94 -3.08
C TYR A 150 17.19 3.64 -3.87
N ASP A 151 15.96 3.35 -4.29
CA ASP A 151 15.70 2.30 -5.25
C ASP A 151 16.37 2.62 -6.59
N VAL A 152 17.30 1.75 -7.00
CA VAL A 152 18.11 1.93 -8.21
C VAL A 152 17.27 1.77 -9.47
N TRP A 153 16.15 1.03 -9.45
CA TRP A 153 15.29 0.81 -10.61
C TRP A 153 14.77 2.11 -11.24
N HIS A 154 14.68 3.18 -10.45
CA HIS A 154 14.25 4.50 -10.91
C HIS A 154 15.39 5.41 -11.38
N SER A 155 16.65 4.98 -11.25
CA SER A 155 17.84 5.78 -11.60
C SER A 155 18.01 5.97 -13.10
N GLU A 156 17.53 5.02 -13.91
CA GLU A 156 17.79 5.01 -15.35
C GLU A 156 16.93 6.00 -16.14
N ARG A 157 15.80 6.46 -15.59
CA ARG A 157 14.96 7.49 -16.25
C ARG A 157 15.42 8.93 -16.03
N CYS A 158 16.38 9.18 -15.14
CA CYS A 158 16.85 10.55 -14.88
C CYS A 158 17.92 11.04 -15.86
N GLN A 159 18.53 10.15 -16.66
CA GLN A 159 19.63 10.55 -17.56
C GLN A 159 19.16 11.02 -18.95
N GLU A 160 17.90 10.79 -19.34
CA GLU A 160 17.39 11.21 -20.66
C GLU A 160 16.85 12.65 -20.69
N GLU A 161 16.47 13.24 -19.56
CA GLU A 161 15.92 14.62 -19.53
C GLU A 161 16.98 15.73 -19.52
N THR A 162 18.28 15.40 -19.59
CA THR A 162 19.37 16.39 -19.67
C THR A 162 20.06 16.47 -21.03
N GLN A 163 19.62 15.69 -22.03
CA GLN A 163 20.11 15.78 -23.41
C GLN A 163 19.00 16.25 -24.36
N GLY A 164 18.61 17.52 -24.23
CA GLY A 164 17.53 18.07 -25.05
C GLY A 164 17.43 19.59 -25.01
N SER A 165 18.55 20.31 -25.09
CA SER A 165 18.62 21.71 -25.54
C SER A 165 20.07 22.07 -25.83
N SER A 166 20.45 21.99 -27.11
CA SER A 166 21.57 22.71 -27.71
C SER A 166 21.08 23.32 -29.00
#